data_AF-A0A957CQI8-F1
#
_entry.id   AF-A0A957CQI8-F1
#
_cell.length_a   1.000
_cell.length_b   1.000
_cell.length_c   1.000
_cell.angle_alpha   90.00
_cell.angle_beta   90.00
_cell.angle_gamma   90.00
#
_symmetry.space_group_name_H-M   'P 1'
#
loop_
_entity.id
_entity.type
_entity.pdbx_description
1 polymer ?
#
loop_
_entity_poly.entity_id
_entity_poly.type
_entity_poly.pdbx_seq_one_letter_code
_entity_poly.pdbx_strand_id
1 'polypeptide(L)'
;MSHLHQLSIQVILDNQAAGGGYIACPTMADYAYCWFRDGTFIAYAMDLAGEHESARRFYEWGVTVINARETVVEQALHKTARGEPLTAVDYLHTRYTLDGAEGSDSDWPNFQLDGIGTWLWGLHQHSRLTGMEQLPVQWDTAAALAARYLAGLWQLPNYDCWEEFAEEVHPHTLAAIYGGLQAYDALLGQPVYADVAAGIRDFVLDEGVANGHFVKYLGTEMVDASLLGLATPYGLVPPDHPLMQATVACIESDLRP
;
A
#
# COMPACT_ATOMS: atom_id res chain seq x y z
N MET A 1 18.45 22.59 6.17
CA MET A 1 18.15 21.56 5.16
C MET A 1 19.47 21.11 4.55
N SER A 2 19.76 19.81 4.48
CA SER A 2 21.03 19.32 3.92
C SER A 2 21.02 19.39 2.39
N HIS A 3 22.20 19.34 1.75
CA HIS A 3 22.30 19.28 0.28
C HIS A 3 21.56 18.05 -0.28
N LEU A 4 21.69 16.89 0.37
CA LEU A 4 20.98 15.67 -0.02
C LEU A 4 19.45 15.86 0.03
N HIS A 5 18.93 16.50 1.08
CA HIS A 5 17.50 16.75 1.21
C HIS A 5 16.95 17.63 0.07
N GLN A 6 17.67 18.69 -0.30
CA GLN A 6 17.28 19.54 -1.44
C GLN A 6 17.35 18.79 -2.76
N LEU A 7 18.40 17.98 -2.95
CA LEU A 7 18.56 17.17 -4.16
C LEU A 7 17.46 16.11 -4.29
N SER A 8 17.06 15.47 -3.19
CA SER A 8 15.96 14.50 -3.17
C SER A 8 14.64 15.14 -3.65
N ILE A 9 14.30 16.32 -3.13
CA ILE A 9 13.11 17.06 -3.57
C ILE A 9 13.19 17.38 -5.06
N GLN A 10 14.32 17.93 -5.51
CA GLN A 10 14.49 18.34 -6.91
C GLN A 10 14.37 17.15 -7.86
N VAL A 11 14.99 16.01 -7.53
CA VAL A 11 14.91 14.78 -8.36
C VAL A 11 13.47 14.28 -8.46
N ILE A 12 12.70 14.32 -7.37
CA ILE A 12 11.28 13.91 -7.41
C ILE A 12 10.47 14.87 -8.29
N LEU A 13 10.63 16.18 -8.10
CA LEU A 13 9.91 17.19 -8.89
C LEU A 13 10.24 17.12 -10.39
N ASP A 14 11.51 16.95 -10.73
CA ASP A 14 11.97 16.87 -12.13
C ASP A 14 11.44 15.63 -12.86
N ASN A 15 11.05 14.59 -12.12
CA ASN A 15 10.62 13.31 -12.66
C ASN A 15 9.13 12.98 -12.39
N GLN A 16 8.39 13.85 -11.70
CA GLN A 16 6.95 13.67 -11.55
C GLN A 16 6.25 13.92 -12.89
N ALA A 17 5.45 12.96 -13.34
CA ALA A 17 4.74 13.06 -14.60
C ALA A 17 3.75 14.24 -14.60
N ALA A 18 3.42 14.79 -15.77
CA ALA A 18 2.42 15.85 -15.89
C ALA A 18 1.04 15.45 -15.34
N GLY A 19 0.69 14.16 -15.42
CA GLY A 19 -0.54 13.59 -14.85
C GLY A 19 -0.51 13.40 -13.33
N GLY A 20 0.62 13.63 -12.66
CA GLY A 20 0.78 13.54 -11.20
C GLY A 20 1.42 12.25 -10.69
N GLY A 21 1.43 11.18 -11.48
CA GLY A 21 2.12 9.93 -11.14
C GLY A 21 3.63 10.13 -10.91
N TYR A 22 4.16 9.48 -9.88
CA TYR A 22 5.60 9.42 -9.63
C TYR A 22 6.18 8.20 -10.34
N ILE A 23 7.20 8.43 -11.18
CA ILE A 23 7.95 7.34 -11.80
C ILE A 23 8.83 6.64 -10.76
N ALA A 24 8.81 5.30 -10.73
CA ALA A 24 9.61 4.54 -9.78
C ALA A 24 11.12 4.71 -10.03
N CYS A 25 11.56 4.58 -11.29
CA CYS A 25 12.93 4.90 -11.68
C CYS A 25 13.00 5.46 -13.11
N PRO A 26 13.41 6.74 -13.30
CA PRO A 26 13.45 7.37 -14.61
C PRO A 26 14.58 6.86 -15.52
N THR A 27 15.52 6.07 -14.98
CA THR A 27 16.71 5.58 -15.70
C THR A 27 16.68 4.09 -16.01
N MET A 28 15.60 3.39 -15.66
CA MET A 28 15.43 1.95 -15.90
C MET A 28 14.07 1.72 -16.57
N ALA A 29 14.08 1.20 -17.80
CA ALA A 29 12.88 1.09 -18.64
C ALA A 29 11.75 0.28 -17.98
N ASP A 30 12.08 -0.83 -17.33
CA ASP A 30 11.10 -1.70 -16.66
C ASP A 30 10.45 -1.04 -15.42
N TYR A 31 11.06 0.04 -14.91
CA TYR A 31 10.62 0.83 -13.76
C TYR A 31 10.09 2.21 -14.19
N ALA A 32 9.88 2.43 -15.50
CA ALA A 32 9.29 3.65 -16.04
C ALA A 32 7.76 3.70 -15.89
N TYR A 33 7.26 3.23 -14.74
CA TYR A 33 5.86 3.14 -14.36
C TYR A 33 5.66 3.74 -12.96
N CYS A 34 4.40 3.87 -12.56
CA CYS A 34 3.98 4.34 -11.25
C CYS A 34 3.35 3.18 -10.47
N TRP A 35 3.86 2.93 -9.26
CA TRP A 35 3.29 2.01 -8.28
C TRP A 35 2.61 2.82 -7.18
N PHE A 36 1.50 2.30 -6.66
CA PHE A 36 0.85 2.92 -5.51
C PHE A 36 1.75 2.90 -4.26
N ARG A 37 2.50 1.80 -4.04
CA ARG A 37 3.44 1.66 -2.92
C ARG A 37 4.50 2.77 -2.95
N ASP A 38 5.33 2.79 -3.99
CA ASP A 38 6.43 3.73 -4.16
C ASP A 38 5.92 5.18 -4.20
N GLY A 39 4.91 5.44 -5.03
CA GLY A 39 4.35 6.76 -5.20
C GLY A 39 3.77 7.33 -3.92
N THR A 40 3.21 6.49 -3.03
CA THR A 40 2.66 6.96 -1.76
C THR A 40 3.76 7.33 -0.77
N PHE A 41 4.83 6.56 -0.66
CA PHE A 41 5.97 6.95 0.20
C PHE A 41 6.67 8.21 -0.33
N ILE A 42 6.76 8.36 -1.66
CA ILE A 42 7.24 9.61 -2.29
C ILE A 42 6.30 10.77 -1.95
N ALA A 43 4.98 10.61 -2.12
CA ALA A 43 3.99 11.64 -1.81
C ALA A 43 4.05 12.08 -0.34
N TYR A 44 4.12 11.11 0.58
CA TYR A 44 4.24 11.40 2.00
C TYR A 44 5.54 12.15 2.33
N ALA A 45 6.67 11.77 1.71
CA ALA A 45 7.92 12.50 1.88
C ALA A 45 7.83 13.94 1.34
N MET A 46 7.17 14.14 0.20
CA MET A 46 6.92 15.46 -0.39
C MET A 46 6.00 16.32 0.50
N ASP A 47 4.96 15.73 1.08
CA ASP A 47 4.12 16.42 2.07
C ASP A 47 4.92 16.84 3.31
N LEU A 48 5.75 15.97 3.87
CA LEU A 48 6.62 16.30 5.00
C LEU A 48 7.64 17.40 4.65
N ALA A 49 8.05 17.49 3.39
CA ALA A 49 8.94 18.54 2.88
C ALA A 49 8.22 19.87 2.59
N GLY A 50 6.88 19.92 2.66
CA GLY A 50 6.06 21.08 2.34
C GLY A 50 5.68 21.21 0.85
N GLU A 51 6.05 20.24 0.02
CA GLU A 51 5.72 20.16 -1.40
C GLU A 51 4.33 19.54 -1.62
N HIS A 52 3.34 20.08 -0.91
CA HIS A 52 1.98 19.54 -0.85
C HIS A 52 1.28 19.45 -2.20
N GLU A 53 1.56 20.38 -3.12
CA GLU A 53 0.97 20.35 -4.46
C GLU A 53 1.50 19.17 -5.27
N SER A 54 2.79 18.84 -5.13
CA SER A 54 3.38 17.66 -5.75
C SER A 54 2.72 16.39 -5.23
N ALA A 55 2.59 16.26 -3.90
CA ALA A 55 1.89 15.13 -3.26
C ALA A 55 0.41 15.05 -3.69
N ARG A 56 -0.31 16.18 -3.68
CA ARG A 56 -1.71 16.28 -4.10
C ARG A 56 -1.93 15.72 -5.50
N ARG A 57 -1.09 16.10 -6.46
CA ARG A 57 -1.19 15.62 -7.84
C ARG A 57 -1.06 14.09 -7.96
N PHE A 58 -0.25 13.46 -7.11
CA PHE A 58 -0.18 12.00 -7.05
C PHE A 58 -1.47 11.38 -6.51
N TYR A 59 -2.07 11.95 -5.47
CA TYR A 59 -3.37 11.46 -4.98
C TYR A 59 -4.47 11.65 -6.03
N GLU A 60 -4.51 12.79 -6.75
CA GLU A 60 -5.45 13.02 -7.86
C GLU A 60 -5.28 12.00 -9.00
N TRP A 61 -4.03 11.68 -9.34
CA TRP A 61 -3.69 10.59 -10.26
C TRP A 61 -4.27 9.26 -9.78
N GLY A 62 -4.02 8.90 -8.51
CA GLY A 62 -4.52 7.66 -7.91
C GLY A 62 -6.04 7.56 -7.90
N VAL A 63 -6.73 8.67 -7.59
CA VAL A 63 -8.20 8.77 -7.65
C VAL A 63 -8.72 8.45 -9.05
N THR A 64 -8.09 9.02 -10.08
CA THR A 64 -8.47 8.77 -11.47
C THR A 64 -8.23 7.31 -11.84
N VAL A 65 -7.10 6.73 -11.44
CA VAL A 65 -6.77 5.32 -11.69
C VAL A 65 -7.80 4.39 -11.05
N ILE A 66 -8.09 4.57 -9.76
CA ILE A 66 -9.00 3.69 -9.00
C ILE A 66 -10.44 3.81 -9.51
N ASN A 67 -10.96 5.03 -9.69
CA ASN A 67 -12.34 5.23 -10.16
C ASN A 67 -12.56 4.63 -11.56
N ALA A 68 -11.55 4.66 -12.44
CA ALA A 68 -11.65 4.03 -13.76
C ALA A 68 -11.76 2.50 -13.70
N ARG A 69 -11.50 1.86 -12.55
CA ARG A 69 -11.57 0.39 -12.35
C ARG A 69 -12.70 -0.04 -11.42
N GLU A 70 -13.72 0.79 -11.22
CA GLU A 70 -14.93 0.43 -10.45
C GLU A 70 -15.49 -0.94 -10.88
N THR A 71 -15.62 -1.17 -12.19
CA THR A 71 -16.17 -2.44 -12.69
C THR A 71 -15.31 -3.66 -12.30
N VAL A 72 -13.98 -3.53 -12.31
CA VAL A 72 -13.06 -4.62 -11.92
C VAL A 72 -13.23 -4.93 -10.43
N VAL A 73 -13.27 -3.89 -9.59
CA VAL A 73 -13.45 -4.05 -8.14
C VAL A 73 -14.80 -4.69 -7.82
N GLU A 74 -15.90 -4.22 -8.41
CA GLU A 74 -17.23 -4.78 -8.17
C GLU A 74 -17.34 -6.24 -8.63
N GLN A 75 -16.70 -6.59 -9.75
CA GLN A 75 -16.64 -7.98 -10.23
C GLN A 75 -15.89 -8.88 -9.26
N ALA A 76 -14.72 -8.45 -8.77
CA ALA A 76 -13.94 -9.18 -7.78
C ALA A 76 -14.75 -9.45 -6.50
N LEU A 77 -15.38 -8.41 -5.95
CA LEU A 77 -16.21 -8.52 -4.75
C LEU A 77 -17.41 -9.46 -4.95
N HIS A 78 -18.11 -9.36 -6.08
CA HIS A 78 -19.24 -10.23 -6.39
C HIS A 78 -18.84 -11.69 -6.59
N LYS A 79 -17.66 -11.97 -7.17
CA LYS A 79 -17.13 -13.33 -7.29
C LYS A 79 -16.73 -13.90 -5.94
N THR A 80 -15.97 -13.14 -5.15
CA THR A 80 -15.57 -13.53 -3.79
C THR A 80 -16.78 -13.83 -2.90
N ALA A 81 -17.81 -12.98 -2.92
CA ALA A 81 -19.04 -13.19 -2.14
C ALA A 81 -19.81 -14.46 -2.54
N ARG A 82 -19.60 -14.99 -3.76
CA ARG A 82 -20.21 -16.23 -4.26
C ARG A 82 -19.28 -17.44 -4.16
N GLY A 83 -18.06 -17.26 -3.64
CA GLY A 83 -17.03 -18.31 -3.60
C GLY A 83 -16.53 -18.72 -4.98
N GLU A 84 -16.65 -17.84 -5.98
CA GLU A 84 -16.11 -18.09 -7.31
C GLU A 84 -14.61 -17.75 -7.37
N PRO A 85 -13.80 -18.54 -8.09
CA PRO A 85 -12.38 -18.24 -8.23
C PRO A 85 -12.18 -16.93 -9.00
N LEU A 86 -11.22 -16.14 -8.53
CA LEU A 86 -10.74 -14.95 -9.21
C LEU A 86 -9.63 -15.31 -10.21
N THR A 87 -9.50 -14.50 -11.24
CA THR A 87 -8.49 -14.62 -12.30
C THR A 87 -7.76 -13.30 -12.47
N ALA A 88 -6.68 -13.27 -13.25
CA ALA A 88 -5.86 -12.07 -13.43
C ALA A 88 -6.65 -10.81 -13.86
N VAL A 89 -7.76 -10.97 -14.60
CA VAL A 89 -8.61 -9.84 -15.04
C VAL A 89 -9.51 -9.27 -13.93
N ASP A 90 -9.62 -9.97 -12.81
CA ASP A 90 -10.41 -9.54 -11.64
C ASP A 90 -9.56 -8.74 -10.64
N TYR A 91 -8.27 -8.56 -10.92
CA TYR A 91 -7.35 -7.88 -10.03
C TYR A 91 -7.01 -6.48 -10.52
N LEU A 92 -6.87 -5.55 -9.57
CA LEU A 92 -6.20 -4.30 -9.87
C LEU A 92 -4.71 -4.58 -10.14
N HIS A 93 -4.16 -3.89 -11.14
CA HIS A 93 -2.77 -4.05 -11.51
C HIS A 93 -1.84 -3.46 -10.44
N THR A 94 -0.64 -4.02 -10.37
CA THR A 94 0.40 -3.57 -9.43
C THR A 94 1.02 -2.25 -9.89
N ARG A 95 1.27 -2.12 -11.19
CA ARG A 95 1.92 -0.97 -11.82
C ARG A 95 1.05 -0.37 -12.90
N TYR A 96 1.14 0.95 -13.03
CA TYR A 96 0.41 1.72 -14.02
C TYR A 96 1.36 2.60 -14.81
N THR A 97 1.03 2.86 -16.06
CA THR A 97 1.65 3.94 -16.83
C THR A 97 1.48 5.28 -16.12
N LEU A 98 2.31 6.26 -16.46
CA LEU A 98 2.30 7.58 -15.81
C LEU A 98 1.02 8.38 -16.05
N ASP A 99 0.25 8.05 -17.09
CA ASP A 99 -1.09 8.57 -17.39
C ASP A 99 -2.22 7.70 -16.81
N GLY A 100 -1.89 6.63 -16.09
CA GLY A 100 -2.85 5.83 -15.32
C GLY A 100 -3.53 4.70 -16.10
N ALA A 101 -3.06 4.38 -17.31
CA ALA A 101 -3.40 3.14 -18.00
C ALA A 101 -2.66 1.93 -17.40
N GLU A 102 -3.18 0.73 -17.61
CA GLU A 102 -2.51 -0.51 -17.20
C GLU A 102 -1.20 -0.71 -17.99
N GLY A 103 -0.19 -1.30 -17.34
CA GLY A 103 1.05 -1.66 -18.02
C GLY A 103 0.79 -2.59 -19.21
N SER A 104 1.48 -2.38 -20.32
CA SER A 104 1.27 -3.13 -21.57
C SER A 104 1.88 -4.52 -21.60
N ASP A 105 2.59 -4.91 -20.55
CA ASP A 105 3.31 -6.16 -20.43
C ASP A 105 2.52 -7.15 -19.57
N SER A 106 1.99 -8.20 -20.22
CA SER A 106 1.14 -9.20 -19.59
C SER A 106 1.85 -10.12 -18.60
N ASP A 107 3.19 -10.14 -18.62
CA ASP A 107 3.98 -11.11 -17.86
C ASP A 107 4.42 -10.58 -16.49
N TRP A 108 4.11 -9.31 -16.18
CA TRP A 108 4.45 -8.72 -14.89
C TRP A 108 3.63 -9.34 -13.74
N PRO A 109 4.24 -9.57 -12.56
CA PRO A 109 3.53 -9.98 -11.35
C PRO A 109 2.45 -8.97 -10.95
N ASN A 110 1.22 -9.25 -11.37
CA ASN A 110 0.04 -8.48 -11.04
C ASN A 110 -0.71 -9.17 -9.90
N PHE A 111 -1.49 -8.38 -9.15
CA PHE A 111 -2.11 -8.71 -7.86
C PHE A 111 -1.17 -8.53 -6.66
N GLN A 112 -1.16 -7.29 -6.18
CA GLN A 112 -0.55 -6.84 -4.93
C GLN A 112 -1.53 -5.93 -4.20
N LEU A 113 -1.82 -6.25 -2.94
CA LEU A 113 -2.78 -5.48 -2.15
C LEU A 113 -2.12 -4.38 -1.31
N ASP A 114 -0.83 -4.50 -1.04
CA ASP A 114 -0.09 -3.61 -0.14
C ASP A 114 -0.04 -2.17 -0.67
N GLY A 115 0.15 -1.99 -1.98
CA GLY A 115 0.20 -0.67 -2.60
C GLY A 115 -1.10 0.12 -2.40
N ILE A 116 -2.26 -0.53 -2.54
CA ILE A 116 -3.57 0.11 -2.37
C ILE A 116 -3.82 0.44 -0.89
N GLY A 117 -3.44 -0.47 0.02
CA GLY A 117 -3.50 -0.20 1.47
C GLY A 117 -2.61 0.98 1.87
N THR A 118 -1.39 1.02 1.32
CA THR A 118 -0.45 2.12 1.50
C THR A 118 -1.04 3.43 0.99
N TRP A 119 -1.66 3.42 -0.19
CA TRP A 119 -2.28 4.61 -0.79
C TRP A 119 -3.38 5.21 0.08
N LEU A 120 -4.27 4.39 0.65
CA LEU A 120 -5.29 4.86 1.62
C LEU A 120 -4.65 5.48 2.86
N TRP A 121 -3.62 4.82 3.41
CA TRP A 121 -2.87 5.36 4.54
C TRP A 121 -2.26 6.73 4.21
N GLY A 122 -1.62 6.85 3.04
CA GLY A 122 -1.00 8.10 2.60
C GLY A 122 -2.03 9.20 2.34
N LEU A 123 -3.18 8.88 1.75
CA LEU A 123 -4.25 9.84 1.50
C LEU A 123 -4.74 10.49 2.81
N HIS A 124 -4.87 9.70 3.87
CA HIS A 124 -5.18 10.22 5.20
C HIS A 124 -4.05 11.10 5.77
N GLN A 125 -2.78 10.72 5.60
CA GLN A 125 -1.67 11.59 6.02
C GLN A 125 -1.67 12.93 5.27
N HIS A 126 -1.89 12.91 3.95
CA HIS A 126 -1.99 14.11 3.13
C HIS A 126 -3.12 15.01 3.59
N SER A 127 -4.30 14.45 3.84
CA SER A 127 -5.45 15.20 4.37
C SER A 127 -5.11 15.87 5.70
N ARG A 128 -4.45 15.15 6.62
CA ARG A 128 -4.02 15.71 7.91
C ARG A 128 -2.99 16.83 7.76
N LEU A 129 -1.98 16.63 6.91
CA LEU A 129 -0.87 17.58 6.73
C LEU A 129 -1.31 18.86 6.01
N THR A 130 -2.30 18.76 5.11
CA THR A 130 -2.84 19.90 4.36
C THR A 130 -4.08 20.54 5.00
N GLY A 131 -4.60 19.97 6.09
CA GLY A 131 -5.80 20.46 6.76
C GLY A 131 -7.09 20.23 5.95
N MET A 132 -7.12 19.20 5.10
CA MET A 132 -8.30 18.83 4.32
C MET A 132 -9.31 18.11 5.24
N GLU A 133 -10.29 18.86 5.75
CA GLU A 133 -11.31 18.33 6.67
C GLU A 133 -12.26 17.32 6.02
N GLN A 134 -12.50 17.43 4.72
CA GLN A 134 -13.36 16.53 3.95
C GLN A 134 -12.72 16.24 2.59
N LEU A 135 -12.75 14.97 2.18
CA LEU A 135 -12.32 14.59 0.85
C LEU A 135 -13.30 15.12 -0.21
N PRO A 136 -12.80 15.59 -1.37
CA PRO A 136 -13.64 15.79 -2.54
C PRO A 136 -14.42 14.51 -2.88
N VAL A 137 -15.65 14.63 -3.38
CA VAL A 137 -16.53 13.48 -3.66
C VAL A 137 -15.85 12.39 -4.51
N GLN A 138 -15.07 12.79 -5.52
CA GLN A 138 -14.36 11.84 -6.39
C GLN A 138 -13.26 11.08 -5.64
N TRP A 139 -12.60 11.74 -4.69
CA TRP A 139 -11.56 11.15 -3.86
C TRP A 139 -12.16 10.17 -2.86
N ASP A 140 -13.26 10.56 -2.23
CA ASP A 140 -14.02 9.70 -1.31
C ASP A 140 -14.56 8.46 -2.03
N THR A 141 -15.06 8.62 -3.27
CA THR A 141 -15.50 7.49 -4.12
C THR A 141 -14.35 6.49 -4.35
N ALA A 142 -13.16 6.99 -4.71
CA ALA A 142 -11.99 6.15 -4.91
C ALA A 142 -11.52 5.47 -3.62
N ALA A 143 -11.50 6.22 -2.51
CA ALA A 143 -11.09 5.70 -1.20
C ALA A 143 -12.07 4.62 -0.69
N ALA A 144 -13.38 4.83 -0.86
CA ALA A 144 -14.41 3.86 -0.56
C ALA A 144 -14.25 2.58 -1.38
N LEU A 145 -13.99 2.72 -2.68
CA LEU A 145 -13.80 1.59 -3.59
C LEU A 145 -12.56 0.78 -3.22
N ALA A 146 -11.44 1.46 -2.95
CA ALA A 146 -10.20 0.83 -2.48
C ALA A 146 -10.41 0.11 -1.14
N ALA A 147 -11.06 0.75 -0.17
CA ALA A 147 -11.31 0.14 1.14
C ALA A 147 -12.19 -1.12 1.03
N ARG A 148 -13.25 -1.08 0.20
CA ARG A 148 -14.09 -2.25 -0.07
C ARG A 148 -13.31 -3.38 -0.74
N TYR A 149 -12.50 -3.05 -1.74
CA TYR A 149 -11.65 -4.02 -2.43
C TYR A 149 -10.71 -4.74 -1.44
N LEU A 150 -9.99 -3.97 -0.63
CA LEU A 150 -9.09 -4.51 0.38
C LEU A 150 -9.82 -5.36 1.43
N ALA A 151 -10.92 -4.86 1.98
CA ALA A 151 -11.72 -5.57 2.99
C ALA A 151 -12.33 -6.88 2.45
N GLY A 152 -12.62 -6.96 1.15
CA GLY A 152 -13.14 -8.16 0.52
C GLY A 152 -12.07 -9.18 0.15
N LEU A 153 -10.83 -8.75 -0.10
CA LEU A 153 -9.78 -9.60 -0.66
C LEU A 153 -8.60 -9.87 0.28
N TRP A 154 -8.56 -9.30 1.49
CA TRP A 154 -7.37 -9.36 2.37
C TRP A 154 -6.88 -10.78 2.71
N GLN A 155 -7.72 -11.80 2.64
CA GLN A 155 -7.34 -13.20 2.92
C GLN A 155 -6.75 -13.93 1.70
N LEU A 156 -6.79 -13.32 0.51
CA LEU A 156 -6.29 -13.96 -0.70
C LEU A 156 -4.75 -13.91 -0.75
N PRO A 157 -4.09 -15.04 -1.08
CA PRO A 157 -2.68 -15.03 -1.42
C PRO A 157 -2.39 -14.09 -2.58
N ASN A 158 -1.31 -13.34 -2.49
CA ASN A 158 -0.89 -12.39 -3.51
C ASN A 158 0.64 -12.23 -3.46
N TYR A 159 1.21 -11.53 -4.44
CA TYR A 159 2.64 -11.25 -4.41
C TYR A 159 2.98 -10.32 -3.23
N ASP A 160 4.17 -10.46 -2.65
CA ASP A 160 4.66 -9.53 -1.64
C ASP A 160 5.11 -8.18 -2.26
N CYS A 161 5.58 -7.25 -1.43
CA CYS A 161 6.06 -5.95 -1.90
C CYS A 161 7.31 -6.03 -2.81
N TRP A 162 7.94 -7.20 -2.91
CA TRP A 162 9.08 -7.50 -3.76
C TRP A 162 8.67 -8.25 -5.04
N GLU A 163 7.38 -8.45 -5.24
CA GLU A 163 6.81 -9.14 -6.39
C GLU A 163 7.12 -10.65 -6.43
N GLU A 164 7.27 -11.25 -5.24
CA GLU A 164 7.58 -12.67 -5.08
C GLU A 164 6.44 -13.42 -4.35
N PHE A 165 6.49 -14.77 -4.39
CA PHE A 165 5.63 -15.64 -3.56
C PHE A 165 4.11 -15.42 -3.70
N ALA A 166 3.60 -15.47 -4.94
CA ALA A 166 2.19 -15.21 -5.27
C ALA A 166 1.15 -16.07 -4.52
N GLU A 167 1.53 -17.29 -4.15
CA GLU A 167 0.66 -18.28 -3.51
C GLU A 167 0.68 -18.18 -1.97
N GLU A 168 1.40 -17.20 -1.44
CA GLU A 168 1.58 -17.00 0.00
C GLU A 168 0.82 -15.77 0.53
N VAL A 169 0.68 -15.69 1.85
CA VAL A 169 0.07 -14.55 2.55
C VAL A 169 1.13 -13.85 3.40
N HIS A 170 1.25 -12.53 3.22
CA HIS A 170 2.39 -11.75 3.74
C HIS A 170 1.95 -10.82 4.88
N PRO A 171 2.50 -10.94 6.10
CA PRO A 171 2.19 -10.02 7.21
C PRO A 171 2.43 -8.54 6.88
N HIS A 172 3.43 -8.21 6.03
CA HIS A 172 3.64 -6.85 5.55
C HIS A 172 2.43 -6.31 4.75
N THR A 173 1.94 -7.10 3.79
CA THR A 173 0.77 -6.75 2.98
C THR A 173 -0.46 -6.58 3.86
N LEU A 174 -0.67 -7.50 4.81
CA LEU A 174 -1.76 -7.41 5.78
C LEU A 174 -1.67 -6.15 6.66
N ALA A 175 -0.47 -5.77 7.09
CA ALA A 175 -0.27 -4.52 7.81
C ALA A 175 -0.60 -3.29 6.95
N ALA A 176 -0.19 -3.26 5.68
CA ALA A 176 -0.55 -2.17 4.77
C ALA A 176 -2.08 -2.04 4.59
N ILE A 177 -2.79 -3.17 4.48
CA ILE A 177 -4.25 -3.20 4.43
C ILE A 177 -4.85 -2.68 5.74
N TYR A 178 -4.38 -3.18 6.88
CA TYR A 178 -4.80 -2.73 8.21
C TYR A 178 -4.68 -1.21 8.36
N GLY A 179 -3.50 -0.66 8.07
CA GLY A 179 -3.24 0.77 8.18
C GLY A 179 -4.09 1.60 7.22
N GLY A 180 -4.32 1.10 5.99
CA GLY A 180 -5.18 1.74 5.01
C GLY A 180 -6.65 1.78 5.41
N LEU A 181 -7.20 0.68 5.93
CA LEU A 181 -8.59 0.63 6.40
C LEU A 181 -8.81 1.53 7.62
N GLN A 182 -7.89 1.53 8.58
CA GLN A 182 -7.95 2.45 9.73
C GLN A 182 -7.85 3.91 9.31
N ALA A 183 -7.01 4.21 8.32
CA ALA A 183 -6.88 5.55 7.76
C ALA A 183 -8.18 6.02 7.10
N TYR A 184 -8.86 5.13 6.37
CA TYR A 184 -10.14 5.46 5.77
C TYR A 184 -11.27 5.64 6.80
N ASP A 185 -11.35 4.79 7.83
CA ASP A 185 -12.28 4.99 8.96
C ASP A 185 -12.06 6.35 9.65
N ALA A 186 -10.80 6.77 9.80
CA ALA A 186 -10.47 8.09 10.34
C ALA A 186 -10.93 9.24 9.44
N LEU A 187 -10.80 9.11 8.12
CA LEU A 187 -11.31 10.07 7.13
C LEU A 187 -12.84 10.16 7.15
N LEU A 188 -13.54 9.05 7.36
CA LEU A 188 -15.00 9.01 7.51
C LEU A 188 -15.49 9.53 8.88
N GLY A 189 -14.60 9.57 9.88
CA GLY A 189 -14.98 9.79 11.28
C GLY A 189 -15.87 8.67 11.84
N GLN A 190 -15.83 7.47 11.24
CA GLN A 190 -16.68 6.34 11.61
C GLN A 190 -15.90 5.02 11.46
N PRO A 191 -16.05 4.07 12.40
CA PRO A 191 -15.30 2.81 12.41
C PRO A 191 -15.96 1.75 11.52
N VAL A 192 -16.12 2.01 10.21
CA VAL A 192 -16.81 1.11 9.28
C VAL A 192 -16.05 -0.20 9.08
N TYR A 193 -14.72 -0.15 9.07
CA TYR A 193 -13.83 -1.30 8.85
C TYR A 193 -13.12 -1.79 10.12
N ALA A 194 -13.51 -1.30 11.30
CA ALA A 194 -12.85 -1.65 12.56
C ALA A 194 -12.83 -3.16 12.84
N ASP A 195 -13.92 -3.88 12.54
CA ASP A 195 -13.98 -5.33 12.73
C ASP A 195 -13.05 -6.07 11.75
N VAL A 196 -12.95 -5.61 10.50
CA VAL A 196 -12.04 -6.17 9.50
C VAL A 196 -10.59 -5.92 9.91
N ALA A 197 -10.26 -4.69 10.33
CA ALA A 197 -8.93 -4.34 10.82
C ALA A 197 -8.55 -5.15 12.07
N ALA A 198 -9.48 -5.35 13.01
CA ALA A 198 -9.25 -6.22 14.17
C ALA A 198 -8.98 -7.66 13.73
N GLY A 199 -9.78 -8.21 12.81
CA GLY A 199 -9.58 -9.55 12.25
C GLY A 199 -8.23 -9.73 11.55
N ILE A 200 -7.76 -8.73 10.79
CA ILE A 200 -6.43 -8.74 10.17
C ILE A 200 -5.33 -8.77 11.23
N ARG A 201 -5.42 -7.89 12.24
CA ARG A 201 -4.41 -7.83 13.31
C ARG A 201 -4.33 -9.15 14.07
N ASP A 202 -5.48 -9.68 14.47
CA ASP A 202 -5.55 -10.92 15.24
C ASP A 202 -5.01 -12.09 14.40
N PHE A 203 -5.36 -12.17 13.11
CA PHE A 203 -4.80 -13.16 12.18
C PHE A 203 -3.28 -13.06 12.03
N VAL A 204 -2.71 -11.85 11.92
CA VAL A 204 -1.25 -11.65 11.85
C VAL A 204 -0.56 -12.08 13.15
N LEU A 205 -1.17 -11.81 14.31
CA LEU A 205 -0.60 -12.20 15.60
C LEU A 205 -0.65 -13.71 15.82
N ASP A 206 -1.68 -14.38 15.30
CA ASP A 206 -1.90 -15.81 15.46
C ASP A 206 -1.09 -16.65 14.45
N GLU A 207 -1.09 -16.26 13.17
CA GLU A 207 -0.53 -17.04 12.07
C GLU A 207 0.78 -16.47 11.52
N GLY A 208 1.01 -15.16 11.69
CA GLY A 208 2.15 -14.43 11.11
C GLY A 208 3.41 -14.45 11.97
N VAL A 209 3.52 -15.36 12.93
CA VAL A 209 4.59 -15.42 13.94
C VAL A 209 5.19 -16.82 13.99
N ALA A 210 6.52 -16.91 13.91
CA ALA A 210 7.27 -18.14 14.20
C ALA A 210 8.46 -17.80 15.10
N ASN A 211 8.83 -18.73 15.99
CA ASN A 211 10.00 -18.58 16.87
C ASN A 211 10.09 -17.24 17.64
N GLY A 212 8.93 -16.65 17.96
CA GLY A 212 8.84 -15.40 18.73
C GLY A 212 9.06 -14.11 17.94
N HIS A 213 9.05 -14.15 16.60
CA HIS A 213 9.11 -12.96 15.74
C HIS A 213 8.13 -13.06 14.56
N PHE A 214 7.82 -11.93 13.92
CA PHE A 214 7.02 -11.92 12.70
C PHE A 214 7.81 -12.49 11.53
N VAL A 215 7.12 -13.14 10.60
CA VAL A 215 7.73 -13.84 9.47
C VAL A 215 7.33 -13.22 8.12
N LYS A 216 8.15 -13.44 7.09
CA LYS A 216 7.96 -12.85 5.74
C LYS A 216 6.61 -13.23 5.13
N TYR A 217 6.22 -14.50 5.25
CA TYR A 217 4.94 -15.03 4.82
C TYR A 217 4.52 -16.21 5.72
N LEU A 218 3.24 -16.57 5.72
CA LEU A 218 2.73 -17.58 6.66
C LEU A 218 3.44 -18.94 6.49
N GLY A 219 3.75 -19.59 7.61
CA GLY A 219 4.38 -20.92 7.61
C GLY A 219 5.89 -20.94 7.32
N THR A 220 6.54 -19.80 7.08
CA THR A 220 8.00 -19.70 6.99
C THR A 220 8.65 -19.34 8.33
N GLU A 221 9.96 -19.51 8.42
CA GLU A 221 10.80 -18.96 9.50
C GLU A 221 11.60 -17.73 9.02
N MET A 222 11.53 -17.39 7.73
CA MET A 222 12.26 -16.25 7.17
C MET A 222 11.76 -14.92 7.72
N VAL A 223 12.70 -14.01 7.96
CA VAL A 223 12.44 -12.60 8.27
C VAL A 223 12.63 -11.74 7.02
N ASP A 224 11.93 -10.60 6.95
CA ASP A 224 12.03 -9.64 5.84
C ASP A 224 12.07 -8.21 6.40
N ALA A 225 12.86 -7.33 5.77
CA ALA A 225 13.00 -5.94 6.22
C ALA A 225 11.67 -5.15 6.14
N SER A 226 10.77 -5.54 5.24
CA SER A 226 9.42 -4.95 5.11
C SER A 226 8.58 -5.14 6.38
N LEU A 227 8.92 -6.08 7.26
CA LEU A 227 8.19 -6.32 8.51
C LEU A 227 8.25 -5.15 9.49
N LEU A 228 9.18 -4.21 9.32
CA LEU A 228 9.15 -2.93 10.04
C LEU A 228 7.83 -2.18 9.81
N GLY A 229 7.20 -2.39 8.65
CA GLY A 229 5.89 -1.87 8.28
C GLY A 229 4.78 -2.24 9.25
N LEU A 230 4.85 -3.41 9.91
CA LEU A 230 3.86 -3.83 10.91
C LEU A 230 3.76 -2.84 12.07
N ALA A 231 4.86 -2.16 12.41
CA ALA A 231 4.85 -1.09 13.39
C ALA A 231 4.73 0.29 12.74
N THR A 232 5.66 0.64 11.85
CA THR A 232 5.68 1.97 11.22
C THR A 232 5.76 1.82 9.70
N PRO A 233 4.81 2.39 8.93
CA PRO A 233 3.83 3.37 9.37
C PRO A 233 2.46 2.78 9.77
N TYR A 234 2.21 1.49 9.54
CA TYR A 234 0.84 0.96 9.53
C TYR A 234 0.25 0.72 10.92
N GLY A 235 1.06 0.60 11.97
CA GLY A 235 0.58 0.57 13.35
C GLY A 235 -0.20 -0.68 13.74
N LEU A 236 -0.01 -1.82 13.06
CA LEU A 236 -0.64 -3.10 13.42
C LEU A 236 -0.22 -3.54 14.83
N VAL A 237 1.05 -3.30 15.18
CA VAL A 237 1.58 -3.38 16.56
C VAL A 237 2.38 -2.12 16.89
N PRO A 238 2.50 -1.73 18.18
CA PRO A 238 3.40 -0.63 18.53
C PRO A 238 4.89 -1.03 18.37
N PRO A 239 5.81 -0.08 18.15
CA PRO A 239 7.23 -0.38 18.00
C PRO A 239 7.89 -1.10 19.20
N ASP A 240 7.37 -0.90 20.41
CA ASP A 240 7.85 -1.53 21.64
C ASP A 240 7.19 -2.90 21.92
N HIS A 241 6.34 -3.39 21.02
CA HIS A 241 5.76 -4.72 21.13
C HIS A 241 6.86 -5.79 21.17
N PRO A 242 6.81 -6.80 22.08
CA PRO A 242 7.87 -7.80 22.21
C PRO A 242 8.18 -8.55 20.90
N LEU A 243 7.16 -8.95 20.14
CA LEU A 243 7.34 -9.57 18.82
C LEU A 243 8.04 -8.63 17.84
N MET A 244 7.74 -7.32 17.86
CA MET A 244 8.38 -6.36 16.97
C MET A 244 9.85 -6.17 17.34
N GLN A 245 10.17 -6.05 18.63
CA GLN A 245 11.56 -5.98 19.11
C GLN A 245 12.38 -7.21 18.70
N ALA A 246 11.80 -8.41 18.85
CA ALA A 246 12.43 -9.66 18.40
C ALA A 246 12.62 -9.69 16.88
N THR A 247 11.61 -9.25 16.11
CA THR A 247 11.70 -9.16 14.65
C THR A 247 12.79 -8.20 14.20
N VAL A 248 12.91 -7.02 14.84
CA VAL A 248 14.02 -6.09 14.58
C VAL A 248 15.36 -6.79 14.84
N ALA A 249 15.51 -7.49 15.97
CA ALA A 249 16.74 -8.20 16.28
C ALA A 249 17.09 -9.28 15.22
N CYS A 250 16.09 -10.01 14.71
CA CYS A 250 16.28 -10.97 13.60
C CYS A 250 16.70 -10.25 12.31
N ILE A 251 16.03 -9.16 11.92
CA ILE A 251 16.41 -8.35 10.75
C ILE A 251 17.87 -7.88 10.88
N GLU A 252 18.24 -7.37 12.05
CA GLU A 252 19.58 -6.87 12.31
C GLU A 252 20.66 -7.95 12.27
N SER A 253 20.33 -9.17 12.71
CA SER A 253 21.22 -10.33 12.68
C SER A 253 21.39 -10.88 11.26
N ASP A 254 20.29 -11.02 10.53
CA ASP A 254 20.24 -11.90 9.36
C ASP A 254 20.35 -11.13 8.04
N LEU A 255 19.98 -9.83 8.03
CA LEU A 255 19.92 -9.01 6.81
C LEU A 255 20.91 -7.84 6.80
N ARG A 256 21.61 -7.56 7.91
CA ARG A 256 22.70 -6.57 7.87
C ARG A 256 23.93 -7.16 7.17
N PRO A 257 24.54 -6.42 6.22
CA PRO A 257 25.75 -6.85 5.54
C PRO A 257 27.00 -6.86 6.45
#